data_AF-A0A5E4JL17-F1
#
_entry.id   AF-A0A5E4JL17-F1
#
_cell.length_a   1.000
_cell.length_b   1.000
_cell.length_c   1.000
_cell.angle_alpha   90.00
_cell.angle_beta   90.00
_cell.angle_gamma   90.00
#
_symmetry.space_group_name_H-M   'P 1'
#
loop_
_entity.id
_entity.type
_entity.pdbx_description
1 polymer ?
#
loop_
_entity_poly.entity_id
_entity_poly.type
_entity_poly.pdbx_seq_one_letter_code
_entity_poly.pdbx_strand_id
1 'polypeptide(L)'
;MDGRSVENNPKGPVYKVAIKDGPGSPKDILIDVTKSEPHWSRPGKDLEKVLRETLRMDGVGDVLDFGAGKLRNDPFVLANGKSVCAVEFEEASFSETTKANLAICKRHKERFRLIDPDKLQSDRRKFDLVLLINVVPTMPLLNERLEVLRMLGDKLRDGKYLLWFAQQEGKYRKIREAGRNECADGIWLGNGREFKSFYRYHPIGEVDRMMLGSGLEPFRRLSAGDNDAKIYKKA
;
A
#
# COMPACT_ATOMS: atom_id res chain seq x y z
N MET A 1 20.10 -22.03 -5.71
CA MET A 1 20.23 -20.68 -5.14
C MET A 1 20.16 -19.70 -6.31
N ASP A 2 19.01 -19.07 -6.53
CA ASP A 2 18.84 -18.14 -7.65
C ASP A 2 19.50 -16.80 -7.31
N GLY A 3 20.55 -16.45 -8.04
CA GLY A 3 21.34 -15.23 -7.86
C GLY A 3 20.61 -13.96 -8.27
N ARG A 4 19.50 -13.65 -7.59
CA ARG A 4 18.73 -12.40 -7.71
C ARG A 4 18.88 -11.65 -6.38
N SER A 5 19.77 -10.66 -6.33
CA SER A 5 19.90 -9.76 -5.18
C SER A 5 19.12 -8.47 -5.44
N VAL A 6 18.35 -8.06 -4.44
CA VAL A 6 17.75 -6.72 -4.37
C VAL A 6 18.60 -5.93 -3.39
N GLU A 7 19.27 -4.88 -3.85
CA GLU A 7 20.01 -3.99 -2.97
C GLU A 7 19.07 -2.92 -2.42
N ASN A 8 19.06 -2.80 -1.09
CA ASN A 8 18.24 -1.83 -0.38
C ASN A 8 18.78 -0.41 -0.60
N ASN A 9 17.89 0.54 -0.89
CA ASN A 9 18.15 1.95 -0.63
C ASN A 9 17.40 2.32 0.66
N PRO A 10 18.03 2.22 1.85
CA PRO A 10 17.35 2.33 3.15
C PRO A 10 16.78 3.73 3.45
N LYS A 11 16.75 4.64 2.47
CA LYS A 11 16.36 6.05 2.62
C LYS A 11 15.45 6.57 1.49
N GLY A 12 14.92 5.72 0.60
CA GLY A 12 14.09 6.23 -0.49
C GLY A 12 13.26 5.17 -1.21
N PRO A 13 12.27 5.60 -2.00
CA PRO A 13 11.28 4.71 -2.62
C PRO A 13 11.78 3.95 -3.86
N VAL A 14 13.07 4.08 -4.20
CA VAL A 14 13.66 3.51 -5.40
C VAL A 14 14.61 2.36 -5.03
N TYR A 15 14.30 1.17 -5.54
CA TYR A 15 15.06 -0.05 -5.34
C TYR A 15 15.86 -0.37 -6.59
N LYS A 16 17.10 -0.83 -6.40
CA LYS A 16 17.94 -1.34 -7.48
C LYS A 16 17.90 -2.87 -7.46
N VAL A 17 17.44 -3.47 -8.56
CA VAL A 17 17.29 -4.93 -8.66
C VAL A 17 18.08 -5.47 -9.84
N ALA A 18 18.92 -6.47 -9.59
CA ALA A 18 19.59 -7.23 -10.63
C ALA A 18 18.63 -8.29 -11.22
N ILE A 19 18.39 -8.21 -12.52
CA ILE A 19 17.61 -9.21 -13.28
C ILE A 19 18.51 -9.95 -14.28
N LYS A 20 18.17 -11.22 -14.55
CA LYS A 20 18.80 -11.99 -15.62
C LYS A 20 17.98 -11.78 -16.91
N ASP A 21 18.58 -11.10 -17.88
CA ASP A 21 17.99 -10.89 -19.21
C ASP A 21 18.82 -11.65 -20.26
N GLY A 22 18.55 -12.96 -20.38
CA GLY A 22 19.25 -13.86 -21.30
C GLY A 22 20.62 -14.38 -20.80
N PRO A 23 21.46 -14.95 -21.70
CA PRO A 23 22.76 -15.54 -21.36
C PRO A 23 23.88 -14.51 -21.03
N GLY A 24 23.53 -13.23 -20.91
CA GLY A 24 24.47 -12.14 -20.59
C GLY A 24 24.65 -11.89 -19.09
N SER A 25 25.45 -10.86 -18.79
CA SER A 25 25.61 -10.35 -17.42
C SER A 25 24.27 -9.85 -16.86
N PRO A 26 24.03 -9.95 -15.54
CA PRO A 26 22.87 -9.36 -14.91
C PRO A 26 22.71 -7.89 -15.28
N LYS A 27 21.47 -7.47 -15.54
CA LYS A 27 21.11 -6.08 -15.81
C LYS A 27 20.41 -5.50 -14.60
N ASP A 28 20.77 -4.28 -14.23
CA ASP A 28 20.08 -3.57 -13.17
C ASP A 28 18.81 -2.89 -13.72
N ILE A 29 17.72 -3.02 -12.97
CA ILE A 29 16.50 -2.22 -13.15
C ILE A 29 16.25 -1.40 -11.88
N LEU A 30 15.59 -0.26 -12.06
CA LEU A 30 15.16 0.61 -10.97
C LEU A 30 13.66 0.44 -10.77
N ILE A 31 13.25 0.06 -9.57
CA ILE A 31 11.84 -0.05 -9.18
C ILE A 31 11.51 1.15 -8.31
N ASP A 32 10.57 1.97 -8.77
CA ASP A 32 10.08 3.13 -8.03
C ASP A 32 8.66 2.85 -7.54
N VAL A 33 8.49 2.67 -6.23
CA VAL A 33 7.20 2.28 -5.66
C VAL A 33 6.18 3.43 -5.69
N THR A 34 6.63 4.69 -5.79
CA THR A 34 5.78 5.91 -5.86
C THR A 34 5.17 6.19 -7.23
N LYS A 35 5.42 5.31 -8.21
CA LYS A 35 4.88 5.41 -9.57
C LYS A 35 3.82 4.35 -9.86
N SER A 36 3.37 3.64 -8.83
CA SER A 36 2.45 2.50 -8.96
C SER A 36 0.97 2.92 -8.84
N GLU A 37 0.68 4.18 -8.54
CA GLU A 37 -0.67 4.65 -8.22
C GLU A 37 -1.48 4.99 -9.48
N PRO A 38 -2.76 4.56 -9.53
CA PRO A 38 -3.69 4.97 -10.58
C PRO A 38 -3.83 6.49 -10.71
N HIS A 39 -4.23 6.97 -11.89
CA HIS A 39 -4.43 8.40 -12.18
C HIS A 39 -5.79 8.95 -11.72
N TRP A 40 -6.59 8.17 -10.99
CA TRP A 40 -7.93 8.57 -10.59
C TRP A 40 -7.92 9.55 -9.42
N SER A 41 -8.83 10.53 -9.45
CA SER A 41 -8.98 11.54 -8.39
C SER A 41 -9.80 11.06 -7.19
N ARG A 42 -10.47 9.90 -7.29
CA ARG A 42 -11.34 9.32 -6.27
C ARG A 42 -11.11 7.81 -6.14
N PRO A 43 -11.52 7.18 -5.03
CA PRO A 43 -11.53 5.73 -4.95
C PRO A 43 -12.41 5.14 -6.07
N GLY A 44 -12.03 3.98 -6.59
CA GLY A 44 -12.90 3.22 -7.50
C GLY A 44 -14.16 2.73 -6.79
N LYS A 45 -15.22 2.39 -7.53
CA LYS A 45 -16.54 2.02 -6.97
C LYS A 45 -16.46 0.92 -5.90
N ASP A 46 -15.68 -0.13 -6.16
CA ASP A 46 -15.52 -1.24 -5.22
C ASP A 46 -14.81 -0.81 -3.92
N LEU A 47 -13.74 -0.02 -4.06
CA LEU A 47 -13.03 0.54 -2.91
C LEU A 47 -13.90 1.52 -2.13
N GLU A 48 -14.69 2.35 -2.81
CA GLU A 48 -15.61 3.28 -2.15
C GLU A 48 -16.66 2.53 -1.32
N LYS A 49 -17.22 1.44 -1.85
CA LYS A 49 -18.15 0.56 -1.11
C LYS A 49 -17.48 -0.01 0.14
N VAL A 50 -16.27 -0.55 -0.01
CA VAL A 50 -15.48 -1.11 1.11
C VAL A 50 -15.17 -0.05 2.16
N LEU A 51 -14.71 1.15 1.74
CA LEU A 51 -14.43 2.25 2.65
C LEU A 51 -15.68 2.69 3.39
N ARG A 52 -16.82 2.85 2.70
CA ARG A 52 -18.09 3.24 3.34
C ARG A 52 -18.51 2.26 4.43
N GLU A 53 -18.35 0.97 4.19
CA GLU A 53 -18.66 -0.06 5.18
C GLU A 53 -17.67 -0.02 6.35
N THR A 54 -16.37 0.10 6.07
CA THR A 54 -15.32 0.12 7.08
C THR A 54 -15.41 1.34 7.99
N LEU A 55 -15.67 2.52 7.44
CA LEU A 55 -15.77 3.78 8.19
C LEU A 55 -17.02 3.86 9.10
N ARG A 56 -18.00 2.98 8.87
CA ARG A 56 -19.19 2.83 9.72
C ARG A 56 -19.00 1.82 10.86
N MET A 57 -17.87 1.13 10.91
CA MET A 57 -17.57 0.21 12.00
C MET A 57 -17.45 0.98 13.32
N ASP A 58 -17.85 0.32 14.40
CA ASP A 58 -17.95 0.95 15.72
C ASP A 58 -16.59 1.48 16.20
N GLY A 59 -16.63 2.68 16.77
CA GLY A 59 -15.46 3.37 17.30
C GLY A 59 -14.38 3.73 16.28
N VAL A 60 -14.68 3.75 14.98
CA VAL A 60 -13.74 4.29 13.96
C VAL A 60 -13.86 5.82 13.93
N GLY A 61 -12.84 6.54 14.41
CA GLY A 61 -12.75 8.00 14.38
C GLY A 61 -11.48 8.51 13.70
N ASP A 62 -10.33 7.97 14.11
CA ASP A 62 -9.01 8.37 13.62
C ASP A 62 -8.44 7.33 12.65
N VAL A 63 -8.12 7.76 11.42
CA VAL A 63 -7.68 6.89 10.32
C VAL A 63 -6.23 7.20 9.94
N LEU A 64 -5.41 6.16 9.77
CA LEU A 64 -4.10 6.22 9.13
C LEU A 64 -4.22 5.67 7.70
N ASP A 65 -3.90 6.47 6.67
CA ASP A 65 -3.77 5.97 5.29
C ASP A 65 -2.29 5.82 4.96
N PHE A 66 -1.80 4.57 4.95
CA PHE A 66 -0.39 4.27 4.69
C PHE A 66 -0.18 4.01 3.19
N GLY A 67 0.80 4.68 2.58
CA GLY A 67 0.97 4.67 1.12
C GLY A 67 -0.17 5.42 0.44
N ALA A 68 -0.48 6.62 0.93
CA ALA A 68 -1.66 7.39 0.52
C ALA A 68 -1.58 7.85 -0.95
N GLY A 69 -0.39 7.86 -1.55
CA GLY A 69 -0.14 8.15 -2.95
C GLY A 69 -0.69 9.50 -3.37
N LYS A 70 -1.67 9.48 -4.29
CA LYS A 70 -2.35 10.69 -4.76
C LYS A 70 -3.47 11.20 -3.84
N LEU A 71 -3.51 10.74 -2.59
CA LEU A 71 -4.48 11.11 -1.56
C LEU A 71 -5.93 10.92 -2.01
N ARG A 72 -6.20 9.91 -2.85
CA ARG A 72 -7.52 9.76 -3.48
C ARG A 72 -8.58 9.32 -2.48
N ASN A 73 -8.19 8.64 -1.41
CA ASN A 73 -9.12 8.08 -0.42
C ASN A 73 -9.45 9.13 0.64
N ASP A 74 -8.50 10.00 0.96
CA ASP A 74 -8.56 10.89 2.12
C ASP A 74 -9.71 11.89 2.05
N PRO A 75 -10.00 12.56 0.91
CA PRO A 75 -11.20 13.40 0.78
C PRO A 75 -12.48 12.64 1.12
N PHE A 76 -12.57 11.36 0.72
CA PHE A 76 -13.73 10.52 1.02
C PHE A 76 -13.82 10.21 2.51
N VAL A 77 -12.70 9.86 3.15
CA VAL A 77 -12.64 9.58 4.60
C VAL A 77 -13.01 10.83 5.42
N LEU A 78 -12.47 12.00 5.05
CA LEU A 78 -12.78 13.29 5.68
C LEU A 78 -14.25 13.71 5.47
N ALA A 79 -14.82 13.49 4.28
CA ALA A 79 -16.24 13.76 4.02
C ALA A 79 -17.17 12.89 4.88
N ASN A 80 -16.72 11.71 5.32
CA ASN A 80 -17.46 10.82 6.24
C ASN A 80 -17.21 11.12 7.72
N GLY A 81 -16.72 12.32 8.06
CA GLY A 81 -16.64 12.78 9.45
C GLY A 81 -15.42 12.27 10.24
N LYS A 82 -14.48 11.56 9.61
CA LYS A 82 -13.29 10.99 10.29
C LYS A 82 -12.06 11.90 10.24
N SER A 83 -11.09 11.69 11.12
CA SER A 83 -9.77 12.31 10.99
C SER A 83 -8.84 11.40 10.16
N VAL A 84 -7.88 11.99 9.45
CA VAL A 84 -6.93 11.27 8.59
C VAL A 84 -5.51 11.74 8.84
N CYS A 85 -4.62 10.78 9.09
CA CYS A 85 -3.19 10.93 8.93
C CYS A 85 -2.76 10.17 7.68
N ALA A 86 -2.41 10.88 6.62
CA ALA A 86 -1.87 10.32 5.40
C ALA A 86 -0.35 10.15 5.53
N VAL A 87 0.17 9.03 5.05
CA VAL A 87 1.61 8.73 5.05
C VAL A 87 2.05 8.46 3.62
N GLU A 88 2.88 9.34 3.10
CA GLU A 88 3.39 9.28 1.73
C GLU A 88 4.68 10.10 1.61
N PHE A 89 5.57 9.71 0.70
CA PHE A 89 6.77 10.49 0.37
C PHE A 89 6.40 11.79 -0.35
N GLU A 90 7.06 12.90 0.00
CA GLU A 90 6.87 14.19 -0.68
C GLU A 90 7.11 14.07 -2.20
N GLU A 91 8.07 13.24 -2.62
CA GLU A 91 8.43 13.02 -4.02
C GLU A 91 7.34 12.33 -4.84
N ALA A 92 6.46 11.54 -4.21
CA ALA A 92 5.31 10.90 -4.86
C ALA A 92 4.20 11.91 -5.22
N SER A 93 4.29 13.15 -4.70
CA SER A 93 3.12 14.01 -4.48
C SER A 93 2.91 15.18 -5.47
N PHE A 94 3.61 15.23 -6.60
CA PHE A 94 3.58 16.42 -7.49
C PHE A 94 2.61 16.37 -8.69
N SER A 95 1.69 15.41 -8.74
CA SER A 95 0.67 15.40 -9.80
C SER A 95 -0.45 16.44 -9.56
N GLU A 96 -1.07 16.95 -10.63
CA GLU A 96 -2.24 17.84 -10.52
C GLU A 96 -3.38 17.21 -9.71
N THR A 97 -3.55 15.89 -9.82
CA THR A 97 -4.51 15.13 -9.02
C THR A 97 -4.17 15.19 -7.52
N THR A 98 -2.90 14.98 -7.17
CA THR A 98 -2.45 15.05 -5.78
C THR A 98 -2.64 16.46 -5.22
N LYS A 99 -2.28 17.51 -5.98
CA LYS A 99 -2.49 18.91 -5.57
C LYS A 99 -3.96 19.21 -5.31
N ALA A 100 -4.86 18.77 -6.19
CA ALA A 100 -6.29 18.95 -6.04
C ALA A 100 -6.82 18.24 -4.78
N ASN A 101 -6.44 16.98 -4.55
CA ASN A 101 -6.85 16.23 -3.37
C ASN A 101 -6.28 16.82 -2.07
N LEU A 102 -5.01 17.21 -2.07
CA LEU A 102 -4.37 17.88 -0.94
C LEU A 102 -5.08 19.19 -0.58
N ALA A 103 -5.48 19.98 -1.58
CA ALA A 103 -6.24 21.21 -1.37
C ALA A 103 -7.62 20.92 -0.75
N ILE A 104 -8.26 19.79 -1.10
CA ILE A 104 -9.50 19.35 -0.45
C ILE A 104 -9.23 18.99 1.01
N CYS A 105 -8.23 18.15 1.25
CA CYS A 105 -7.90 17.65 2.58
C CYS A 105 -7.52 18.78 3.55
N LYS A 106 -6.71 19.75 3.11
CA LYS A 106 -6.29 20.91 3.93
C LYS A 106 -7.45 21.77 4.41
N ARG A 107 -8.62 21.78 3.73
CA ARG A 107 -9.82 22.50 4.21
C ARG A 107 -10.38 21.91 5.50
N HIS A 108 -10.05 20.67 5.84
CA HIS A 108 -10.47 20.01 7.07
C HIS A 108 -9.56 20.29 8.28
N LYS A 109 -8.53 21.14 8.12
CA LYS A 109 -7.66 21.65 9.20
C LYS A 109 -7.12 20.52 10.10
N GLU A 110 -7.36 20.59 11.40
CA GLU A 110 -6.92 19.65 12.44
C GLU A 110 -7.23 18.18 12.13
N ARG A 111 -8.27 17.91 11.32
CA ARG A 111 -8.68 16.55 10.96
C ARG A 111 -7.82 15.93 9.85
N PHE A 112 -6.91 16.67 9.24
CA PHE A 112 -6.03 16.15 8.20
C PHE A 112 -4.57 16.46 8.50
N ARG A 113 -3.71 15.45 8.37
CA ARG A 113 -2.25 15.59 8.45
C ARG A 113 -1.61 14.71 7.37
N LEU A 114 -0.57 15.22 6.74
CA LEU A 114 0.31 14.47 5.84
C LEU A 114 1.70 14.40 6.49
N ILE A 115 2.27 13.20 6.58
CA ILE A 115 3.61 12.99 7.13
C ILE A 115 4.40 12.03 6.24
N ASP A 116 5.73 12.14 6.29
CA ASP A 116 6.61 11.18 5.63
C ASP A 116 6.63 9.82 6.37
N PRO A 117 6.90 8.72 5.66
CA PRO A 117 7.08 7.39 6.26
C PRO A 117 8.08 7.36 7.42
N ASP A 118 9.21 8.07 7.32
CA ASP A 118 10.23 8.13 8.36
C ASP A 118 9.71 8.79 9.65
N LYS A 119 8.83 9.79 9.51
CA LYS A 119 8.19 10.48 10.65
C LYS A 119 7.17 9.57 11.33
N LEU A 120 6.52 8.67 10.61
CA LEU A 120 5.56 7.73 11.19
C LEU A 120 6.21 6.84 12.24
N GLN A 121 7.46 6.39 12.06
CA GLN A 121 8.12 5.48 13.00
C GLN A 121 8.19 6.08 14.41
N SER A 122 8.58 7.35 14.52
CA SER A 122 8.67 8.07 15.80
C SER A 122 7.34 8.62 16.32
N ASP A 123 6.29 8.63 15.50
CA ASP A 123 4.97 9.12 15.88
C ASP A 123 4.31 8.22 16.94
N ARG A 124 3.90 8.78 18.08
CA ARG A 124 3.29 8.01 19.17
C ARG A 124 1.78 7.83 19.05
N ARG A 125 1.13 8.48 18.08
CA ARG A 125 -0.31 8.40 17.89
C ARG A 125 -0.74 6.98 17.57
N LYS A 126 -1.93 6.63 18.07
CA LYS A 126 -2.62 5.38 17.77
C LYS A 126 -3.94 5.69 17.07
N PHE A 127 -4.32 4.83 16.13
CA PHE A 127 -5.45 5.02 15.23
C PHE A 127 -6.52 3.96 15.45
N ASP A 128 -7.76 4.28 15.06
CA ASP A 128 -8.89 3.35 15.08
C ASP A 128 -9.00 2.51 13.80
N LEU A 129 -8.40 3.00 12.72
CA LEU A 129 -8.37 2.32 11.44
C LEU A 129 -7.06 2.59 10.73
N VAL A 130 -6.42 1.55 10.22
CA VAL A 130 -5.34 1.64 9.23
C VAL A 130 -5.88 1.23 7.88
N LEU A 131 -5.68 2.05 6.86
CA LEU A 131 -5.90 1.71 5.46
C LEU A 131 -4.59 1.24 4.85
N LEU A 132 -4.61 0.04 4.28
CA LEU A 132 -3.49 -0.57 3.58
C LEU A 132 -3.96 -1.00 2.18
N ILE A 133 -3.97 -0.04 1.26
CA ILE A 133 -4.63 -0.16 -0.05
C ILE A 133 -3.58 -0.27 -1.16
N ASN A 134 -3.40 -1.47 -1.70
CA ASN A 134 -2.43 -1.81 -2.76
C ASN A 134 -0.95 -1.49 -2.44
N VAL A 135 -0.58 -1.38 -1.16
CA VAL A 135 0.81 -1.10 -0.75
C VAL A 135 1.67 -2.36 -0.71
N VAL A 136 1.27 -3.36 0.07
CA VAL A 136 2.06 -4.60 0.21
C VAL A 136 2.37 -5.27 -1.14
N PRO A 137 1.42 -5.35 -2.11
CA PRO A 137 1.72 -5.87 -3.44
C PRO A 137 2.79 -5.11 -4.23
N THR A 138 3.05 -3.83 -3.94
CA THR A 138 4.03 -3.00 -4.67
C THR A 138 5.40 -2.96 -4.00
N MET A 139 5.55 -3.57 -2.81
CA MET A 139 6.81 -3.64 -2.09
C MET A 139 7.64 -4.88 -2.51
N PRO A 140 8.84 -4.71 -3.09
CA PRO A 140 9.61 -5.83 -3.63
C PRO A 140 10.21 -6.74 -2.54
N LEU A 141 10.47 -6.21 -1.34
CA LEU A 141 11.18 -6.91 -0.28
C LEU A 141 10.22 -7.49 0.77
N LEU A 142 10.37 -8.78 1.09
CA LEU A 142 9.50 -9.48 2.06
C LEU A 142 9.69 -8.95 3.48
N ASN A 143 10.94 -8.77 3.90
CA ASN A 143 11.26 -8.24 5.22
C ASN A 143 10.66 -6.84 5.44
N GLU A 144 10.72 -5.96 4.45
CA GLU A 144 10.09 -4.63 4.55
C GLU A 144 8.57 -4.70 4.65
N ARG A 145 7.94 -5.61 3.88
CA ARG A 145 6.49 -5.87 4.01
C ARG A 145 6.13 -6.26 5.44
N LEU A 146 6.88 -7.19 6.04
CA LEU A 146 6.65 -7.64 7.41
C LEU A 146 6.92 -6.55 8.45
N GLU A 147 7.98 -5.75 8.26
CA GLU A 147 8.30 -4.61 9.13
C GLU A 147 7.20 -3.53 9.10
N VAL A 148 6.70 -3.21 7.92
CA VAL A 148 5.57 -2.28 7.74
C VAL A 148 4.33 -2.84 8.43
N LEU A 149 3.97 -4.10 8.23
CA LEU A 149 2.79 -4.70 8.86
C LEU A 149 2.89 -4.69 10.39
N ARG A 150 4.05 -5.01 10.95
CA ARG A 150 4.30 -4.92 12.40
C ARG A 150 4.14 -3.48 12.90
N MET A 151 4.79 -2.52 12.24
CA MET A 151 4.67 -1.10 12.58
C MET A 151 3.22 -0.63 12.54
N LEU A 152 2.45 -1.01 11.51
CA LEU A 152 1.04 -0.63 11.38
C LEU A 152 0.17 -1.28 12.46
N GLY A 153 0.44 -2.53 12.83
CA GLY A 153 -0.16 -3.18 13.99
C GLY A 153 0.13 -2.43 15.29
N ASP A 154 1.36 -1.94 15.46
CA ASP A 154 1.72 -1.09 16.59
C ASP A 154 0.96 0.24 16.56
N LYS A 155 0.71 0.85 15.39
CA LYS A 155 -0.05 2.10 15.29
C LYS A 155 -1.55 1.95 15.56
N LEU A 156 -2.10 0.73 15.65
CA LEU A 156 -3.49 0.53 16.02
C LEU A 156 -3.71 0.57 17.54
N ARG A 157 -4.83 1.14 17.98
CA ARG A 157 -5.35 0.91 19.34
C ARG A 157 -5.85 -0.53 19.46
N ASP A 158 -5.88 -1.05 20.67
CA ASP A 158 -6.36 -2.42 20.92
C ASP A 158 -7.85 -2.53 20.55
N GLY A 159 -8.23 -3.67 19.97
CA GLY A 159 -9.57 -3.90 19.46
C GLY A 159 -9.95 -3.13 18.19
N LYS A 160 -9.00 -2.43 17.54
CA LYS A 160 -9.24 -1.64 16.32
C LYS A 160 -8.75 -2.34 15.05
N TYR A 161 -8.95 -1.69 13.90
CA TYR A 161 -9.04 -2.39 12.62
C TYR A 161 -7.94 -2.01 11.62
N LEU A 162 -7.48 -2.98 10.84
CA LEU A 162 -6.73 -2.75 9.61
C LEU A 162 -7.58 -3.20 8.42
N LEU A 163 -7.78 -2.32 7.44
CA LEU A 163 -8.33 -2.69 6.13
C LEU A 163 -7.18 -2.97 5.17
N TRP A 164 -7.08 -4.23 4.74
CA TRP A 164 -6.26 -4.61 3.60
C TRP A 164 -7.13 -4.67 2.35
N PHE A 165 -6.71 -3.96 1.31
CA PHE A 165 -7.36 -3.97 0.01
C PHE A 165 -6.30 -4.14 -1.07
N ALA A 166 -6.40 -5.16 -1.91
CA ALA A 166 -5.46 -5.37 -3.00
C ALA A 166 -6.15 -5.89 -4.26
N GLN A 167 -5.63 -5.48 -5.42
CA GLN A 167 -6.01 -6.06 -6.69
C GLN A 167 -5.70 -7.57 -6.71
N GLN A 168 -6.65 -8.38 -7.16
CA GLN A 168 -6.40 -9.79 -7.45
C GLN A 168 -5.45 -9.93 -8.64
N GLU A 169 -4.85 -11.10 -8.77
CA GLU A 169 -3.85 -11.34 -9.81
C GLU A 169 -4.33 -10.96 -11.22
N GLY A 170 -5.56 -11.37 -11.58
CA GLY A 170 -6.27 -10.94 -12.79
C GLY A 170 -5.38 -10.72 -14.02
N LYS A 171 -5.26 -9.45 -14.44
CA LYS A 171 -4.48 -9.01 -15.61
C LYS A 171 -2.98 -9.27 -15.52
N TYR A 172 -2.41 -9.40 -14.32
CA TYR A 172 -0.98 -9.65 -14.10
C TYR A 172 -0.59 -11.11 -14.28
N ARG A 173 -1.57 -12.02 -14.23
CA ARG A 173 -1.36 -13.45 -14.43
C ARG A 173 -0.65 -13.75 -15.75
N LYS A 174 -1.10 -13.14 -16.85
CA LYS A 174 -0.48 -13.33 -18.18
C LYS A 174 0.96 -12.82 -18.23
N ILE A 175 1.28 -11.76 -17.48
CA ILE A 175 2.64 -11.22 -17.43
C ILE A 175 3.55 -12.17 -16.65
N ARG A 176 3.07 -12.70 -15.52
CA ARG A 176 3.79 -13.71 -14.74
C ARG A 176 4.01 -14.99 -15.54
N GLU A 177 2.97 -15.51 -16.19
CA GLU A 177 3.02 -16.74 -17.00
C GLU A 177 3.99 -16.61 -18.19
N ALA A 178 4.25 -15.40 -18.68
CA ALA A 178 5.26 -15.18 -19.71
C ALA A 178 6.72 -15.31 -19.20
N GLY A 179 6.96 -15.31 -17.88
CA GLY A 179 8.27 -15.59 -17.25
C GLY A 179 9.39 -14.57 -17.49
N ARG A 180 9.17 -13.53 -18.30
CA ARG A 180 10.21 -12.56 -18.70
C ARG A 180 10.39 -11.38 -17.73
N ASN A 181 9.48 -11.24 -16.78
CA ASN A 181 9.37 -10.06 -15.92
C ASN A 181 9.54 -10.40 -14.44
N GLU A 182 10.10 -11.57 -14.11
CA GLU A 182 10.30 -11.96 -12.72
C GLU A 182 11.29 -11.04 -12.00
N CYS A 183 10.93 -10.63 -10.78
CA CYS A 183 11.75 -9.83 -9.90
C CYS A 183 11.46 -10.25 -8.46
N ALA A 184 12.49 -10.64 -7.69
CA ALA A 184 12.31 -11.20 -6.35
C ALA A 184 11.23 -12.30 -6.34
N ASP A 185 10.16 -12.12 -5.55
CA ASP A 185 9.00 -13.01 -5.45
C ASP A 185 7.76 -12.48 -6.20
N GLY A 186 7.94 -11.54 -7.11
CA GLY A 186 6.87 -10.94 -7.92
C GLY A 186 7.31 -10.64 -9.36
N ILE A 187 6.71 -9.61 -9.96
CA ILE A 187 7.01 -9.16 -11.31
C ILE A 187 7.30 -7.66 -11.37
N TRP A 188 8.13 -7.26 -12.32
CA TRP A 188 8.32 -5.85 -12.66
C TRP A 188 7.55 -5.46 -13.92
N LEU A 189 7.10 -4.20 -13.99
CA LEU A 189 6.23 -3.68 -15.05
C LEU A 189 6.82 -2.40 -15.67
N GLY A 190 6.37 -2.05 -16.87
CA GLY A 190 6.80 -0.83 -17.56
C GLY A 190 8.01 -1.02 -18.48
N ASN A 191 7.93 -1.97 -19.42
CA ASN A 191 8.95 -2.16 -20.47
C ASN A 191 9.28 -0.81 -21.16
N GLY A 192 10.57 -0.57 -21.42
CA GLY A 192 11.05 0.69 -22.03
C GLY A 192 11.12 1.91 -21.12
N ARG A 193 10.57 1.89 -19.89
CA ARG A 193 10.69 2.99 -18.92
C ARG A 193 12.00 2.91 -18.14
N GLU A 194 12.55 4.05 -17.74
CA GLU A 194 13.70 4.10 -16.82
C GLU A 194 13.33 3.48 -15.46
N PHE A 195 12.25 3.97 -14.87
CA PHE A 195 11.68 3.44 -13.63
C PHE A 195 10.57 2.43 -13.91
N LYS A 196 10.70 1.26 -13.30
CA LYS A 196 9.72 0.16 -13.31
C LYS A 196 8.82 0.26 -12.08
N SER A 197 7.67 -0.40 -12.13
CA SER A 197 6.89 -0.71 -10.94
C SER A 197 6.98 -2.19 -10.60
N PHE A 198 6.71 -2.55 -9.36
CA PHE A 198 6.66 -3.93 -8.88
C PHE A 198 5.22 -4.32 -8.58
N TYR A 199 4.89 -5.58 -8.82
CA TYR A 199 3.65 -6.16 -8.35
C TYR A 199 3.84 -7.62 -7.95
N ARG A 200 3.26 -7.98 -6.80
CA ARG A 200 3.10 -9.35 -6.36
C ARG A 200 1.69 -9.60 -5.87
N TYR A 201 1.04 -10.59 -6.47
CA TYR A 201 -0.23 -11.08 -5.92
C TYR A 201 0.03 -11.87 -4.63
N HIS A 202 -0.72 -11.56 -3.58
CA HIS A 202 -0.69 -12.28 -2.31
C HIS A 202 -1.99 -13.07 -2.13
N PRO A 203 -1.95 -14.41 -2.18
CA PRO A 203 -3.11 -15.22 -1.83
C PRO A 203 -3.57 -14.92 -0.39
N ILE A 204 -4.89 -14.92 -0.14
CA ILE A 204 -5.47 -14.57 1.16
C ILE A 204 -4.82 -15.33 2.33
N GLY A 205 -4.60 -16.64 2.19
CA GLY A 205 -3.98 -17.44 3.26
C GLY A 205 -2.55 -17.04 3.58
N GLU A 206 -1.82 -16.45 2.63
CA GLU A 206 -0.50 -15.86 2.88
C GLU A 206 -0.62 -14.52 3.62
N VAL A 207 -1.55 -13.67 3.21
CA VAL A 207 -1.83 -12.38 3.89
C VAL A 207 -2.23 -12.63 5.33
N ASP A 208 -3.09 -13.62 5.59
CA ASP A 208 -3.51 -14.00 6.95
C ASP A 208 -2.31 -14.35 7.83
N ARG A 209 -1.35 -15.13 7.31
CA ARG A 209 -0.13 -15.48 8.07
C ARG A 209 0.74 -14.26 8.36
N MET A 210 0.90 -13.35 7.39
CA MET A 210 1.68 -12.12 7.60
C MET A 210 1.02 -11.21 8.64
N MET A 211 -0.31 -11.07 8.60
CA MET A 211 -1.08 -10.26 9.54
C MET A 211 -1.05 -10.84 10.95
N LEU A 212 -1.21 -12.17 11.09
CA LEU A 212 -1.09 -12.86 12.38
C LEU A 212 0.30 -12.67 13.00
N GLY A 213 1.36 -12.79 12.21
CA GLY A 213 2.73 -12.50 12.66
C GLY A 213 2.96 -11.04 13.08
N SER A 214 2.03 -10.15 12.75
CA SER A 214 2.04 -8.72 13.10
C SER A 214 1.06 -8.37 14.22
N GLY A 215 0.48 -9.36 14.91
CA GLY A 215 -0.49 -9.16 16.00
C GLY A 215 -1.90 -8.78 15.53
N LEU A 216 -2.25 -9.09 14.28
CA LEU A 216 -3.54 -8.78 13.68
C LEU A 216 -4.30 -10.06 13.30
N GLU A 217 -5.50 -10.21 13.82
CA GLU A 217 -6.34 -11.39 13.61
C GLU A 217 -7.35 -11.17 12.47
N PRO A 218 -7.60 -12.17 11.61
CA PRO A 218 -8.67 -12.11 10.63
C PRO A 218 -10.03 -11.81 11.28
N PHE A 219 -10.68 -10.73 10.86
CA PHE A 219 -11.97 -10.33 11.42
C PHE A 219 -13.11 -10.52 10.44
N ARG A 220 -12.99 -9.96 9.23
CA ARG A 220 -14.09 -9.96 8.25
C ARG A 220 -13.60 -9.84 6.82
N ARG A 221 -14.15 -10.61 5.88
CA ARG A 221 -13.95 -10.41 4.44
C ARG A 221 -15.05 -9.52 3.87
N LEU A 222 -14.69 -8.63 2.95
CA LEU A 222 -15.61 -7.71 2.27
C LEU A 222 -15.67 -8.02 0.77
N SER A 223 -16.83 -7.82 0.16
CA SER A 223 -17.02 -7.98 -1.29
C SER A 223 -16.42 -6.78 -2.02
N ALA A 224 -15.50 -7.02 -2.95
CA ALA A 224 -14.74 -5.96 -3.62
C ALA A 224 -14.49 -6.20 -5.13
N GLY A 225 -15.42 -6.86 -5.83
CA GLY A 225 -15.30 -7.13 -7.26
C GLY A 225 -14.05 -7.98 -7.56
N ASP A 226 -13.22 -7.51 -8.49
CA ASP A 226 -11.94 -8.13 -8.87
C ASP A 226 -10.78 -7.80 -7.90
N ASN A 227 -11.10 -7.37 -6.68
CA ASN A 227 -10.14 -7.08 -5.63
C ASN A 227 -10.42 -7.96 -4.42
N ASP A 228 -9.38 -8.21 -3.65
CA ASP A 228 -9.51 -8.77 -2.33
C ASP A 228 -9.57 -7.65 -1.29
N ALA A 229 -10.57 -7.72 -0.41
CA ALA A 229 -10.74 -6.79 0.71
C ALA A 229 -10.99 -7.57 2.01
N LYS A 230 -10.17 -7.30 3.02
CA LYS A 230 -10.25 -7.99 4.31
C LYS A 230 -9.93 -7.03 5.46
N ILE A 231 -10.72 -7.14 6.51
CA ILE A 231 -10.52 -6.47 7.79
C ILE A 231 -9.82 -7.43 8.73
N TYR A 232 -8.79 -6.90 9.38
CA TYR A 232 -8.11 -7.53 10.51
C TYR A 232 -8.34 -6.69 11.75
N LYS A 233 -8.32 -7.33 12.91
CA LYS A 233 -8.51 -6.68 14.21
C LYS A 233 -7.28 -6.90 15.07
N LYS A 234 -6.83 -5.84 15.74
CA LYS A 234 -5.81 -5.95 16.78
C LYS A 234 -6.43 -6.59 18.02
N ALA A 235 -5.78 -7.62 18.55
CA ALA A 235 -6.17 -8.27 19.79
C ALA A 235 -6.24 -7.27 20.95
#